data_AF-A0ABD4KWY0-F1
#
_entry.id   AF-A0ABD4KWY0-F1
#
_cell.length_a   1.000
_cell.length_b   1.000
_cell.length_c   1.000
_cell.angle_alpha   90.00
_cell.angle_beta   90.00
_cell.angle_gamma   90.00
#
_symmetry.space_group_name_H-M   'P 1'
#
loop_
_entity.id
_entity.type
_entity.pdbx_description
1 polymer ?
#
loop_
_entity_poly.entity_id
_entity_poly.type
_entity_poly.pdbx_seq_one_letter_code
_entity_poly.pdbx_strand_id
1 'polypeptide(L)'
;KLERITVNVLRSVYDDELKPVHPMLNAIRRGNPTLIAKYSDLRVEDIDKRLLSLHQKINQIPDEPELPFSNNEQAMRLYRLLVQTDCQSEILIPLVEKIFREQPKLTMREMMPVVLDWYDESKQFVDQQPKAPNATVVKRADWSSLETCDLRFVYSQLTKKEDMYSALKANKLILDLKKVS
;
A
#
# COMPACT_ATOMS: atom_id res chain seq x y z
N LYS A 1 11.60 45.89 -9.79
CA LYS A 1 12.90 46.03 -9.08
C LYS A 1 13.99 45.77 -10.10
N LEU A 2 14.98 46.65 -10.22
CA LEU A 2 16.13 46.46 -11.12
C LEU A 2 17.19 45.66 -10.37
N GLU A 3 17.37 44.40 -10.73
CA GLU A 3 18.45 43.59 -10.19
C GLU A 3 19.78 44.03 -10.82
N ARG A 4 20.75 44.35 -9.97
CA ARG A 4 22.09 44.79 -10.38
C ARG A 4 23.12 43.91 -9.70
N ILE A 5 24.08 43.41 -10.47
CA ILE A 5 25.23 42.68 -9.94
C ILE A 5 26.06 43.67 -9.12
N THR A 6 25.95 43.56 -7.81
CA THR A 6 26.76 44.33 -6.85
C THR A 6 27.94 43.50 -6.40
N VAL A 7 29.02 44.15 -5.97
CA VAL A 7 30.23 43.48 -5.46
C VAL A 7 29.90 42.53 -4.29
N ASN A 8 28.88 42.87 -3.51
CA ASN A 8 28.41 42.05 -2.40
C ASN A 8 27.81 40.72 -2.90
N VAL A 9 27.05 40.74 -4.01
CA VAL A 9 26.49 39.53 -4.63
C VAL A 9 27.60 38.68 -5.24
N LEU A 10 28.62 39.28 -5.86
CA LEU A 10 29.78 38.55 -6.38
C LEU A 10 30.58 37.86 -5.27
N ARG A 11 30.72 38.51 -4.10
CA ARG A 11 31.37 37.90 -2.93
C ARG A 11 30.54 36.76 -2.35
N SER A 12 29.22 36.93 -2.22
CA SER A 12 28.37 35.85 -1.71
C SER A 12 28.37 34.63 -2.65
N VAL A 13 28.29 34.84 -3.96
CA VAL A 13 28.36 33.75 -4.95
C VAL A 13 29.72 33.06 -4.91
N TYR A 14 30.80 33.81 -4.74
CA TYR A 14 32.13 33.23 -4.55
C TYR A 14 32.17 32.34 -3.32
N ASP A 15 31.79 32.86 -2.15
CA ASP A 15 31.89 32.14 -0.89
C ASP A 15 30.93 30.95 -0.81
N ASP A 16 29.74 31.00 -1.43
CA ASP A 16 28.71 29.96 -1.31
C ASP A 16 28.76 28.90 -2.41
N GLU A 17 28.79 29.32 -3.67
CA GLU A 17 28.64 28.42 -4.83
C GLU A 17 29.98 27.96 -5.41
N LEU A 18 31.01 28.81 -5.34
CA LEU A 18 32.31 28.53 -5.95
C LEU A 18 33.32 27.83 -5.01
N LYS A 19 32.87 27.36 -3.84
CA LYS A 19 33.66 26.57 -2.88
C LYS A 19 34.47 25.43 -3.55
N PRO A 20 33.90 24.65 -4.50
CA PRO A 20 34.64 23.55 -5.13
C PRO A 20 35.86 24.03 -5.95
N VAL A 21 35.83 25.27 -6.44
CA VAL A 21 36.84 25.84 -7.34
C VAL A 21 37.87 26.69 -6.57
N HIS A 22 37.60 27.03 -5.31
CA HIS A 22 38.54 27.78 -4.45
C HIS A 22 39.94 27.18 -4.33
N PRO A 23 40.12 25.85 -4.18
CA PRO A 23 41.45 25.25 -4.14
C PRO A 23 42.25 25.50 -5.42
N MET A 24 41.59 25.46 -6.58
CA MET A 24 42.18 25.77 -7.89
C MET A 24 42.54 27.24 -8.03
N LEU A 25 41.63 28.16 -7.66
CA LEU A 25 41.90 29.60 -7.70
C LEU A 25 43.05 30.00 -6.77
N ASN A 26 43.15 29.36 -5.61
CA ASN A 26 44.26 29.56 -4.69
C ASN A 26 45.58 29.01 -5.24
N ALA A 27 45.55 27.89 -5.97
CA ALA A 27 46.73 27.34 -6.66
C ALA A 27 47.22 28.27 -7.78
N ILE A 28 46.30 28.84 -8.56
CA ILE A 28 46.59 29.84 -9.61
C ILE A 28 47.15 31.12 -8.98
N ARG A 29 46.52 31.62 -7.90
CA ARG A 29 46.98 32.85 -7.20
C ARG A 29 48.39 32.70 -6.61
N ARG A 30 48.77 31.48 -6.21
CA ARG A 30 50.11 31.14 -5.70
C ARG A 30 51.13 30.82 -6.81
N GLY A 31 50.70 30.68 -8.07
CA GLY A 31 51.57 30.40 -9.20
C GLY A 31 52.30 29.06 -9.15
N ASN A 32 51.79 28.07 -8.41
CA ASN A 32 52.48 26.79 -8.24
C ASN A 32 52.04 25.78 -9.33
N PRO A 33 52.92 25.41 -10.28
CA PRO A 33 52.55 24.57 -11.42
C PRO A 33 52.12 23.15 -11.02
N THR A 34 52.63 22.63 -9.90
CA THR A 34 52.31 21.28 -9.43
C THR A 34 50.88 21.17 -8.89
N LEU A 35 50.41 22.20 -8.17
CA LEU A 35 49.04 22.27 -7.68
C LEU A 35 48.06 22.56 -8.81
N ILE A 36 48.44 23.39 -9.78
CA ILE A 36 47.62 23.69 -10.96
C ILE A 36 47.35 22.42 -11.78
N ALA A 37 48.37 21.57 -11.98
CA ALA A 37 48.20 20.28 -12.66
C ALA A 37 47.34 19.28 -11.87
N LYS A 38 47.34 19.35 -10.53
CA LYS A 38 46.49 18.49 -9.68
C LYS A 38 45.00 18.85 -9.78
N TYR A 39 44.69 20.13 -9.94
CA TYR A 39 43.32 20.64 -10.00
C TYR A 39 42.83 20.90 -11.43
N SER A 40 43.63 20.59 -12.47
CA SER A 40 43.23 20.76 -13.88
C SER A 40 42.15 19.78 -14.29
N ASP A 41 42.18 18.56 -13.74
CA ASP A 41 41.07 17.62 -13.82
C ASP A 41 40.21 17.80 -12.57
N LEU A 42 39.16 18.61 -12.72
CA LEU A 42 38.21 18.94 -11.67
C LEU A 42 37.36 17.71 -11.31
N ARG A 43 37.97 16.73 -10.65
CA ARG A 43 37.28 15.61 -10.03
C ARG A 43 36.59 16.15 -8.79
N VAL A 44 35.27 16.30 -8.84
CA VAL A 44 34.47 16.58 -7.65
C VAL A 44 34.70 15.40 -6.70
N GLU A 45 35.32 15.67 -5.57
CA GLU A 45 35.59 14.66 -4.55
C GLU A 45 34.26 14.01 -4.10
N ASP A 46 34.28 12.70 -3.90
CA ASP A 46 33.18 11.91 -3.33
C ASP A 46 31.87 11.78 -4.16
N ILE A 47 31.88 12.03 -5.48
CA ILE A 47 30.72 11.70 -6.35
C ILE A 47 30.33 10.22 -6.19
N ASP A 48 31.29 9.32 -6.23
CA ASP A 48 31.04 7.87 -6.18
C ASP A 48 30.38 7.46 -4.86
N LYS A 49 30.81 8.09 -3.75
CA LYS A 49 30.21 7.87 -2.43
C LYS A 49 28.78 8.40 -2.36
N ARG A 50 28.52 9.58 -2.94
CA ARG A 50 27.17 10.15 -3.04
C ARG A 50 26.27 9.27 -3.90
N LEU A 51 26.76 8.81 -5.04
CA LEU A 51 26.04 7.90 -5.94
C LEU A 51 25.67 6.60 -5.22
N LEU A 52 26.63 5.96 -4.54
CA LEU A 52 26.39 4.77 -3.74
C LEU A 52 25.36 5.02 -2.62
N SER A 53 25.47 6.15 -1.92
CA SER A 53 24.51 6.50 -0.86
C SER A 53 23.09 6.73 -1.39
N LEU A 54 22.96 7.31 -2.58
CA LEU A 54 21.68 7.53 -3.24
C LEU A 54 21.09 6.21 -3.72
N HIS A 55 21.90 5.34 -4.31
CA HIS A 55 21.45 4.01 -4.74
C HIS A 55 20.98 3.17 -3.55
N GLN A 56 21.70 3.20 -2.43
CA GLN A 56 21.26 2.57 -1.18
C GLN A 56 19.94 3.14 -0.67
N LYS A 57 19.76 4.46 -0.71
CA LYS A 57 18.49 5.10 -0.32
C LYS A 57 17.34 4.70 -1.23
N ILE A 58 17.57 4.61 -2.55
CA ILE A 58 16.56 4.19 -3.52
C ILE A 58 16.15 2.74 -3.24
N ASN A 59 17.10 1.83 -3.04
CA ASN A 59 16.81 0.41 -2.77
C ASN A 59 16.17 0.17 -1.38
N GLN A 60 16.26 1.14 -0.46
CA GLN A 60 15.57 1.09 0.83
C GLN A 60 14.10 1.51 0.73
N ILE A 61 13.71 2.18 -0.36
CA ILE A 61 12.30 2.49 -0.61
C ILE A 61 11.66 1.16 -1.03
N PRO A 62 10.64 0.67 -0.29
CA PRO A 62 9.93 -0.53 -0.69
C PRO A 62 9.36 -0.33 -2.10
N ASP A 63 9.55 -1.32 -2.98
CA ASP A 63 8.85 -1.34 -4.26
C ASP A 63 7.35 -1.17 -3.97
N GLU A 64 6.74 -0.14 -4.56
CA GLU A 64 5.29 0.06 -4.44
C GLU A 64 4.62 -1.21 -4.99
N PRO A 65 3.71 -1.85 -4.23
CA PRO A 65 3.03 -3.04 -4.70
C PRO A 65 2.30 -2.71 -6.01
N GLU A 66 2.40 -3.59 -7.00
CA GLU A 66 1.59 -3.48 -8.23
C GLU A 66 0.11 -3.60 -7.85
N LEU A 67 -0.52 -2.44 -7.72
CA LEU A 67 -1.93 -2.34 -7.39
C LEU A 67 -2.76 -2.72 -8.64
N PRO A 68 -3.94 -3.36 -8.46
CA PRO A 68 -4.78 -3.82 -9.57
C PRO A 68 -5.25 -2.70 -10.52
N PHE A 69 -5.16 -1.44 -10.07
CA PHE A 69 -5.45 -0.24 -10.87
C PHE A 69 -4.20 0.41 -11.51
N SER A 70 -3.07 -0.29 -11.61
CA SER A 70 -1.83 0.14 -12.29
C SER A 70 -2.08 0.73 -13.69
N ASN A 71 -3.10 0.23 -14.40
CA ASN A 71 -3.49 0.71 -15.72
C ASN A 71 -4.15 2.12 -15.73
N ASN A 72 -4.48 2.68 -14.56
CA ASN A 72 -5.11 4.00 -14.43
C ASN A 72 -4.27 4.92 -13.52
N GLU A 73 -3.48 5.78 -14.15
CA GLU A 73 -2.66 6.84 -13.52
C GLU A 73 -3.45 7.68 -12.51
N GLN A 74 -4.72 7.98 -12.79
CA GLN A 74 -5.57 8.78 -11.90
C GLN A 74 -5.97 8.01 -10.64
N ALA A 75 -6.21 6.70 -10.77
CA ALA A 75 -6.51 5.83 -9.64
C ALA A 75 -5.29 5.65 -8.74
N MET A 76 -4.11 5.47 -9.34
CA MET A 76 -2.84 5.39 -8.62
C MET A 76 -2.53 6.67 -7.86
N ARG A 77 -2.77 7.83 -8.48
CA ARG A 77 -2.55 9.13 -7.85
C ARG A 77 -3.55 9.40 -6.72
N LEU A 78 -4.81 9.02 -6.87
CA LEU A 78 -5.81 9.08 -5.79
C LEU A 78 -5.41 8.18 -4.62
N TYR A 79 -5.03 6.93 -4.90
CA TYR A 79 -4.58 6.00 -3.88
C TYR A 79 -3.38 6.54 -3.10
N ARG A 80 -2.34 7.04 -3.79
CA ARG A 80 -1.17 7.65 -3.13
C ARG A 80 -1.55 8.84 -2.25
N LEU A 81 -2.47 9.69 -2.69
CA LEU A 81 -2.94 10.82 -1.89
C LEU A 81 -3.70 10.36 -0.64
N LEU A 82 -4.54 9.34 -0.77
CA LEU A 82 -5.30 8.78 0.34
C LEU A 82 -4.38 8.06 1.36
N VAL A 83 -3.32 7.41 0.88
CA VAL A 83 -2.27 6.85 1.75
C VAL A 83 -1.52 7.96 2.51
N GLN A 84 -1.29 9.12 1.88
CA GLN A 84 -0.71 10.29 2.55
C GLN A 84 -1.64 10.92 3.60
N THR A 85 -2.95 10.71 3.51
CA THR A 85 -3.94 11.20 4.48
C THR A 85 -4.28 10.18 5.58
N ASP A 86 -3.42 9.18 5.81
CA ASP A 86 -3.59 8.11 6.82
C ASP A 86 -4.82 7.19 6.60
N CYS A 87 -5.31 7.06 5.36
CA CYS A 87 -6.36 6.08 5.04
C CYS A 87 -5.76 4.68 4.87
N GLN A 88 -6.34 3.70 5.57
CA GLN A 88 -5.88 2.30 5.52
C GLN A 88 -6.03 1.69 4.11
N SER A 89 -4.94 1.11 3.61
CA SER A 89 -4.75 0.64 2.24
C SER A 89 -5.72 -0.47 1.79
N GLU A 90 -6.16 -1.32 2.72
CA GLU A 90 -6.96 -2.52 2.40
C GLU A 90 -8.38 -2.18 1.91
N ILE A 91 -9.01 -1.18 2.53
CA ILE A 91 -10.38 -0.74 2.19
C ILE A 91 -10.33 0.20 0.98
N LEU A 92 -9.17 0.81 0.75
CA LEU A 92 -8.98 1.82 -0.29
C LEU A 92 -9.02 1.24 -1.69
N ILE A 93 -8.45 0.07 -1.91
CA ILE A 93 -8.42 -0.61 -3.21
C ILE A 93 -9.85 -0.81 -3.77
N PRO A 94 -10.79 -1.44 -3.04
CA PRO A 94 -12.16 -1.62 -3.53
C PRO A 94 -12.94 -0.30 -3.61
N LEU A 95 -12.66 0.68 -2.74
CA LEU A 95 -13.29 2.00 -2.82
C LEU A 95 -12.89 2.75 -4.09
N VAL A 96 -11.59 2.77 -4.38
CA VAL A 96 -11.04 3.39 -5.60
C VAL A 96 -11.65 2.71 -6.84
N GLU A 97 -11.71 1.38 -6.89
CA GLU A 97 -12.39 0.68 -8.00
C GLU A 97 -13.86 1.07 -8.14
N LYS A 98 -14.60 1.17 -7.03
CA LYS A 98 -16.02 1.57 -7.04
C LYS A 98 -16.20 2.99 -7.58
N ILE A 99 -15.35 3.93 -7.17
CA ILE A 99 -15.44 5.34 -7.63
C ILE A 99 -15.22 5.42 -9.14
N PHE A 100 -14.24 4.70 -9.67
CA PHE A 100 -13.97 4.70 -11.11
C PHE A 100 -15.05 3.97 -11.92
N ARG A 101 -15.77 3.00 -11.31
CA ARG A 101 -16.93 2.35 -11.94
C ARG A 101 -18.16 3.26 -11.97
N GLU A 102 -18.46 3.93 -10.86
CA GLU A 102 -19.67 4.76 -10.73
C GLU A 102 -19.50 6.16 -11.35
N GLN A 103 -18.30 6.74 -11.27
CA GLN A 103 -18.05 8.12 -11.71
C GLN A 103 -16.74 8.28 -12.48
N PRO A 104 -16.64 7.74 -13.72
CA PRO A 104 -15.42 7.80 -14.53
C PRO A 104 -15.07 9.20 -15.08
N LYS A 105 -15.90 10.23 -14.85
CA LYS A 105 -15.75 11.58 -15.42
C LYS A 105 -15.45 12.68 -14.39
N LEU A 106 -15.43 12.34 -13.10
CA LEU A 106 -15.30 13.32 -12.03
C LEU A 106 -13.84 13.77 -11.89
N THR A 107 -13.61 15.03 -11.50
CA THR A 107 -12.24 15.51 -11.29
C THR A 107 -11.69 14.97 -9.96
N MET A 108 -10.38 14.75 -9.85
CA MET A 108 -9.73 14.24 -8.62
C MET A 108 -10.13 14.98 -7.34
N ARG A 109 -10.41 16.29 -7.44
CA ARG A 109 -10.80 17.14 -6.32
C ARG A 109 -12.19 16.82 -5.79
N GLU A 110 -13.07 16.33 -6.64
CA GLU A 110 -14.44 15.94 -6.31
C GLU A 110 -14.49 14.46 -5.89
N MET A 111 -13.60 13.63 -6.45
CA MET A 111 -13.50 12.23 -6.02
C MET A 111 -13.02 12.13 -4.57
N MET A 112 -12.08 12.99 -4.15
CA MET A 112 -11.50 12.97 -2.79
C MET A 112 -12.55 12.99 -1.65
N PRO A 113 -13.46 13.99 -1.56
CA PRO A 113 -14.46 14.01 -0.49
C PRO A 113 -15.38 12.79 -0.55
N VAL A 114 -15.75 12.32 -1.74
CA VAL A 114 -16.60 11.12 -1.90
C VAL A 114 -15.89 9.86 -1.39
N VAL A 115 -14.59 9.69 -1.65
CA VAL A 115 -13.83 8.55 -1.12
C VAL A 115 -13.76 8.60 0.39
N LEU A 116 -13.56 9.80 0.95
CA LEU A 116 -13.46 10.01 2.39
C LEU A 116 -14.79 9.76 3.10
N ASP A 117 -15.89 10.25 2.54
CA ASP A 117 -17.24 9.98 3.04
C ASP A 117 -17.51 8.46 3.04
N TRP A 118 -17.21 7.77 1.93
CA TRP A 118 -17.35 6.31 1.85
C TRP A 118 -16.40 5.58 2.79
N TYR A 119 -15.21 6.12 3.04
CA TYR A 119 -14.24 5.55 3.97
C TYR A 119 -14.71 5.67 5.42
N ASP A 120 -15.30 6.81 5.79
CA ASP A 120 -15.87 7.03 7.13
C ASP A 120 -17.13 6.20 7.36
N GLU A 121 -18.00 6.07 6.35
CA GLU A 121 -19.12 5.12 6.37
C GLU A 121 -18.61 3.68 6.53
N SER A 122 -17.57 3.29 5.77
CA SER A 122 -16.98 1.95 5.85
C SER A 122 -16.36 1.67 7.22
N LYS A 123 -15.68 2.63 7.85
CA LYS A 123 -15.18 2.51 9.23
C LYS A 123 -16.32 2.28 10.22
N GLN A 124 -17.44 2.98 10.06
CA GLN A 124 -18.60 2.79 10.92
C GLN A 124 -19.20 1.38 10.79
N PHE A 125 -19.17 0.78 9.60
CA PHE A 125 -19.61 -0.62 9.41
C PHE A 125 -18.65 -1.64 10.03
N VAL A 126 -17.34 -1.37 10.09
CA VAL A 126 -16.36 -2.28 10.72
C VAL A 126 -16.48 -2.26 12.25
N ASP A 127 -16.72 -1.09 12.86
CA ASP A 127 -16.98 -0.99 14.31
C ASP A 127 -18.35 -1.59 14.71
N GLN A 128 -19.27 -1.72 13.76
CA GLN A 128 -20.60 -2.30 13.97
C GLN A 128 -20.72 -3.77 13.54
N GLN A 129 -19.68 -4.41 13.02
CA GLN A 129 -19.75 -5.86 12.86
C GLN A 129 -19.83 -6.50 14.26
N PRO A 130 -20.96 -7.18 14.60
CA PRO A 130 -20.98 -7.95 15.83
C PRO A 130 -19.86 -8.98 15.73
N LYS A 131 -18.96 -8.97 16.72
CA LYS A 131 -17.96 -10.04 16.93
C LYS A 131 -18.64 -11.36 16.57
N ALA A 132 -18.10 -12.08 15.58
CA ALA A 132 -18.61 -13.38 15.19
C ALA A 132 -18.91 -14.16 16.48
N PRO A 133 -20.17 -14.60 16.71
CA PRO A 133 -20.52 -15.21 17.97
C PRO A 133 -19.59 -16.40 18.15
N ASN A 134 -18.82 -16.38 19.24
CA ASN A 134 -17.97 -17.50 19.62
C ASN A 134 -18.80 -18.77 19.45
N ALA A 135 -18.39 -19.66 18.54
CA ALA A 135 -19.15 -20.87 18.25
C ALA A 135 -19.38 -21.59 19.58
N THR A 136 -20.63 -21.58 20.05
CA THR A 136 -20.99 -22.23 21.32
C THR A 136 -20.70 -23.71 21.15
N VAL A 137 -19.71 -24.22 21.88
CA VAL A 137 -19.36 -25.64 21.87
C VAL A 137 -20.50 -26.40 22.52
N VAL A 138 -21.41 -26.92 21.69
CA VAL A 138 -22.55 -27.71 22.16
C VAL A 138 -22.06 -29.09 22.59
N LYS A 139 -22.29 -29.44 23.86
CA LYS A 139 -21.91 -30.73 24.42
C LYS A 139 -22.71 -31.86 23.75
N ARG A 140 -22.12 -33.05 23.67
CA ARG A 140 -22.75 -34.22 23.02
C ARG A 140 -24.10 -34.64 23.60
N ALA A 141 -24.34 -34.33 24.88
CA ALA A 141 -25.61 -34.59 25.55
C ALA A 141 -26.77 -33.73 25.00
N ASP A 142 -26.47 -32.54 24.48
CA ASP A 142 -27.48 -31.57 24.02
C ASP A 142 -27.74 -31.69 22.51
N TRP A 143 -27.14 -32.67 21.82
CA TRP A 143 -27.30 -32.86 20.38
C TRP A 143 -28.73 -33.21 19.97
N SER A 144 -29.53 -33.78 20.88
CA SER A 144 -30.94 -34.10 20.65
C SER A 144 -31.87 -32.88 20.69
N SER A 145 -31.39 -31.70 21.10
CA SER A 145 -32.17 -30.45 21.12
C SER A 145 -31.86 -29.53 19.93
N LEU A 146 -30.96 -29.95 19.03
CA LEU A 146 -30.55 -29.17 17.87
C LEU A 146 -31.57 -29.29 16.73
N GLU A 147 -31.47 -28.38 15.76
CA GLU A 147 -32.37 -28.34 14.61
C GLU A 147 -32.30 -29.63 13.79
N THR A 148 -33.44 -30.04 13.22
CA THR A 148 -33.60 -31.31 12.49
C THR A 148 -32.70 -31.44 11.26
N CYS A 149 -32.24 -30.30 10.72
CA CYS A 149 -31.32 -30.24 9.59
C CYS A 149 -29.83 -30.34 9.98
N ASP A 150 -29.50 -30.28 11.28
CA ASP A 150 -28.12 -30.41 11.76
C ASP A 150 -27.69 -31.89 11.78
N LEU A 151 -26.51 -32.17 11.22
CA LEU A 151 -25.90 -33.50 11.20
C LEU A 151 -25.69 -34.07 12.62
N ARG A 152 -25.50 -33.21 13.62
CA ARG A 152 -25.32 -33.61 15.03
C ARG A 152 -26.62 -34.15 15.63
N PHE A 153 -27.76 -33.55 15.30
CA PHE A 153 -29.08 -34.04 15.69
C PHE A 153 -29.34 -35.40 15.05
N VAL A 154 -29.12 -35.52 13.74
CA VAL A 154 -29.27 -36.78 12.99
C VAL A 154 -28.40 -37.88 13.61
N TYR A 155 -27.17 -37.57 14.01
CA TYR A 155 -26.29 -38.51 14.68
C TYR A 155 -26.81 -38.97 16.06
N SER A 156 -27.41 -38.07 16.85
CA SER A 156 -27.95 -38.41 18.18
C SER A 156 -29.15 -39.37 18.12
N GLN A 157 -29.92 -39.34 17.03
CA GLN A 157 -31.09 -40.21 16.81
C GLN A 157 -30.71 -41.61 16.32
N LEU A 158 -29.45 -41.82 15.94
CA LEU A 158 -28.97 -43.10 15.42
C LEU A 158 -28.44 -43.98 16.54
N THR A 159 -29.05 -45.15 16.71
CA THR A 159 -28.63 -46.16 17.69
C THR A 159 -27.45 -47.01 17.21
N LYS A 160 -27.18 -47.04 15.89
CA LYS A 160 -26.05 -47.75 15.25
C LYS A 160 -25.29 -46.82 14.29
N LYS A 161 -23.96 -46.88 14.30
CA LYS A 161 -23.08 -46.00 13.50
C LYS A 161 -23.19 -46.24 11.98
N GLU A 162 -23.58 -47.44 11.57
CA GLU A 162 -23.67 -47.83 10.15
C GLU A 162 -24.88 -47.24 9.43
N ASP A 163 -25.88 -46.76 10.17
CA ASP A 163 -27.13 -46.20 9.62
C ASP A 163 -27.05 -44.69 9.30
N MET A 164 -25.87 -44.07 9.47
CA MET A 164 -25.72 -42.63 9.22
C MET A 164 -25.87 -42.29 7.74
N TYR A 165 -25.28 -43.11 6.86
CA TYR A 165 -25.38 -42.89 5.42
C TYR A 165 -26.82 -43.05 4.91
N SER A 166 -27.54 -44.07 5.41
CA SER A 166 -28.94 -44.32 5.03
C SER A 166 -29.87 -43.22 5.55
N ALA A 167 -29.67 -42.73 6.77
CA ALA A 167 -30.44 -41.63 7.34
C ALA A 167 -30.19 -40.30 6.60
N LEU A 168 -28.94 -40.00 6.26
CA LEU A 168 -28.60 -38.79 5.49
C LEU A 168 -29.12 -38.83 4.05
N LYS A 169 -29.15 -40.02 3.43
CA LYS A 169 -29.80 -40.24 2.14
C LYS A 169 -31.32 -40.05 2.23
N ALA A 170 -31.96 -40.55 3.30
CA ALA A 170 -33.39 -40.37 3.53
C ALA A 170 -33.76 -38.88 3.74
N ASN A 171 -32.92 -38.14 4.47
CA ASN A 171 -33.08 -36.71 4.72
C ASN A 171 -32.68 -35.81 3.53
N LYS A 172 -32.37 -36.38 2.35
CA LYS A 172 -31.94 -35.67 1.13
C LYS A 172 -30.72 -34.76 1.30
N LEU A 173 -29.90 -35.00 2.33
CA LEU A 173 -28.68 -34.25 2.60
C LEU A 173 -27.47 -34.75 1.78
N ILE A 174 -27.63 -35.90 1.11
CA ILE A 174 -26.63 -36.49 0.22
C ILE A 174 -27.14 -36.47 -1.21
N LEU A 175 -26.31 -35.94 -2.11
CA LEU A 175 -26.55 -35.89 -3.55
C LEU A 175 -25.85 -37.08 -4.23
N ASP A 176 -26.62 -37.95 -4.88
CA ASP A 176 -26.07 -39.06 -5.69
C ASP A 176 -25.62 -38.54 -7.06
N LEU A 177 -24.31 -38.29 -7.23
CA LEU A 177 -23.73 -37.76 -8.47
C LEU A 177 -23.93 -38.67 -9.71
N LYS A 178 -24.25 -39.95 -9.51
CA LYS A 178 -24.51 -40.92 -10.60
C LYS A 178 -25.88 -40.76 -11.27
N LYS A 179 -26.77 -39.93 -10.71
CA LYS A 179 -28.11 -39.66 -11.27
C LYS A 179 -28.20 -38.33 -12.04
N VAL A 180 -27.10 -37.59 -12.15
CA VAL A 180 -27.04 -36.26 -12.78
C VAL A 180 -26.21 -36.30 -14.08
N SER A 181 -26.18 -37.45 -14.76
CA SER A 181 -25.76 -37.57 -16.17
C SER A 181 -26.93 -37.99 -17.03
#